data_AF-A0A6C0JW59-F1
#
_entry.id   AF-A0A6C0JW59-F1
#
_cell.length_a   1.000
_cell.length_b   1.000
_cell.length_c   1.000
_cell.angle_alpha   90.00
_cell.angle_beta   90.00
_cell.angle_gamma   90.00
#
_symmetry.space_group_name_H-M   'P 1'
#
loop_
_entity.id
_entity.type
_entity.pdbx_description
1 polymer ?
#
loop_
_entity_poly.entity_id
_entity_poly.type
_entity_poly.pdbx_seq_one_letter_code
_entity_poly.pdbx_strand_id
1 'polypeptide(L)'
;MQTQYRKSDIVDLENLQNTYEITNHDILNGYMPFHITSLQHYNPIYSCFFELNETNIQKTTLKHKYAIHDLQRVTDTETGELLSKSVFIKFSPLLDPVKYMIGKYDISNDAIRTLPTLSNNPHHKLADRNNASYIDCFFSFLSSQLLHKHGLVNAIDFYGSYLGIQEKYKMNISDDIEYLCTSRYFNENVGKLFKVSEEIPGNGNYCYGSRGNKQRLNIQGSLNAHNISLIDLDIEQLDIEEMDIEQLDPNTKQCTENAHISGLTAVGYLGNSVERSAKEFELNSAGVVYEKQCSHSSTLSSESSNDSSVNYSTEDENSEESGEHEESSTEDEDNDCEDDEYEEDSEPEDNMYSYMDNFPIQMICLEKCEGTIDQLFEEGELSKKEGAAAMMQIIMTLIAYQRAFSFTHNDLHTNNIMYVNTDAEFLYYKYNKKTYQVPTYGRIFKIIDFGRSIYRFCGKMFCSDSFAPGGDAATQYNFEPYMNDDKPRLDPNPSFDLCRLGCSIYDFLIEDETEADMDTFQKTIYRWCCDDNGKNILYKRDGEERYPNFKLYKMIARTVHNHCPQSQLDYPFFSQFALSPKEVKKVGKGTVVMDIDGIPSYM
;
A
#
# COMPACT_ATOMS: atom_id res chain seq x y z
N MET A 1 -12.45 -19.14 21.19
CA MET A 1 -13.33 -18.19 20.50
C MET A 1 -14.11 -19.02 19.53
N GLN A 2 -15.41 -19.14 19.74
CA GLN A 2 -16.29 -19.84 18.81
C GLN A 2 -16.96 -18.79 17.93
N THR A 3 -17.01 -19.03 16.62
CA THR A 3 -17.79 -18.20 15.70
C THR A 3 -19.27 -18.35 16.06
N GLN A 4 -19.88 -17.25 16.46
CA GLN A 4 -21.32 -17.15 16.69
C GLN A 4 -21.91 -16.34 15.55
N TYR A 5 -23.16 -16.65 15.19
CA TYR A 5 -23.91 -15.83 14.26
C TYR A 5 -24.87 -14.92 15.02
N ARG A 6 -25.26 -13.82 14.38
CA ARG A 6 -26.44 -13.04 14.74
C ARG A 6 -27.33 -12.88 13.53
N LYS A 7 -28.61 -12.60 13.77
CA LYS A 7 -29.51 -12.13 12.73
C LYS A 7 -29.40 -10.62 12.63
N SER A 8 -29.22 -10.11 11.42
CA SER A 8 -29.18 -8.68 11.13
C SER A 8 -30.05 -8.39 9.93
N ASP A 9 -30.60 -7.18 9.91
CA ASP A 9 -31.11 -6.60 8.68
C ASP A 9 -29.94 -5.98 7.89
N ILE A 10 -30.17 -5.80 6.59
CA ILE A 10 -29.21 -5.20 5.67
C ILE A 10 -29.05 -3.71 6.00
N VAL A 11 -27.83 -3.18 5.85
CA VAL A 11 -27.55 -1.75 6.08
C VAL A 11 -28.32 -0.88 5.09
N ASP A 12 -28.81 0.26 5.58
CA ASP A 12 -29.48 1.27 4.77
C ASP A 12 -28.45 2.07 3.95
N LEU A 13 -28.36 1.76 2.65
CA LEU A 13 -27.45 2.44 1.72
C LEU A 13 -27.80 3.92 1.52
N GLU A 14 -29.09 4.29 1.61
CA GLU A 14 -29.52 5.69 1.47
C GLU A 14 -29.04 6.51 2.66
N ASN A 15 -29.12 5.94 3.87
CA ASN A 15 -28.56 6.56 5.06
C ASN A 15 -27.04 6.74 4.95
N LEU A 16 -26.30 5.74 4.45
CA LEU A 16 -24.86 5.86 4.22
C LEU A 16 -24.54 6.97 3.21
N GLN A 17 -25.26 7.00 2.08
CA GLN A 17 -25.10 8.00 1.04
C GLN A 17 -25.34 9.42 1.56
N ASN A 18 -26.33 9.63 2.42
CA ASN A 18 -26.62 10.93 3.02
C ASN A 18 -25.53 11.44 3.98
N THR A 19 -24.72 10.54 4.54
CA THR A 19 -23.61 10.87 5.44
C THR A 19 -22.24 10.87 4.75
N TYR A 20 -22.20 10.60 3.45
CA TYR A 20 -20.96 10.57 2.67
C TYR A 20 -20.62 11.96 2.14
N GLU A 21 -19.39 12.38 2.38
CA GLU A 21 -18.84 13.62 1.83
C GLU A 21 -18.37 13.37 0.40
N ILE A 22 -19.20 13.76 -0.57
CA ILE A 22 -18.87 13.65 -2.00
C ILE A 22 -17.76 14.64 -2.34
N THR A 23 -16.69 14.14 -2.95
CA THR A 23 -15.57 14.99 -3.42
C THR A 23 -15.85 15.58 -4.80
N ASN A 24 -15.16 16.67 -5.17
CA ASN A 24 -15.26 17.23 -6.52
C ASN A 24 -14.87 16.20 -7.60
N HIS A 25 -13.84 15.38 -7.31
CA HIS A 25 -13.39 14.31 -8.18
C HIS A 25 -14.48 13.24 -8.39
N ASP A 26 -15.21 12.88 -7.33
CA ASP A 26 -16.36 11.95 -7.42
C ASP A 26 -17.47 12.54 -8.31
N ILE A 27 -17.77 13.84 -8.18
CA ILE A 27 -18.79 14.52 -9.01
C ILE A 27 -18.38 14.50 -10.49
N LEU A 28 -17.13 14.88 -10.78
CA LEU A 28 -16.60 14.93 -12.15
C LEU A 28 -16.68 13.57 -12.86
N ASN A 29 -16.42 12.49 -12.12
CA ASN A 29 -16.45 11.12 -12.64
C ASN A 29 -17.80 10.41 -12.46
N GLY A 30 -18.78 11.09 -11.85
CA GLY A 30 -20.09 10.54 -11.51
C GLY A 30 -19.99 9.28 -10.64
N TYR A 31 -19.08 9.26 -9.67
CA TYR A 31 -18.89 8.15 -8.73
C TYR A 31 -19.83 8.31 -7.54
N MET A 32 -20.62 7.26 -7.28
CA MET A 32 -21.56 7.18 -6.16
C MET A 32 -21.32 5.86 -5.43
N PRO A 33 -20.49 5.83 -4.36
CA PRO A 33 -19.99 4.57 -3.78
C PRO A 33 -21.10 3.64 -3.27
N PHE A 34 -22.22 4.21 -2.81
CA PHE A 34 -23.33 3.46 -2.21
C PHE A 34 -24.42 3.06 -3.20
N HIS A 35 -24.25 3.35 -4.50
CA HIS A 35 -25.10 2.78 -5.54
C HIS A 35 -24.73 1.31 -5.75
N ILE A 36 -25.29 0.47 -4.90
CA ILE A 36 -24.99 -0.96 -4.84
C ILE A 36 -26.30 -1.73 -4.94
N THR A 37 -26.32 -2.70 -5.85
CA THR A 37 -27.46 -3.60 -6.04
C THR A 37 -27.15 -4.97 -5.45
N SER A 38 -28.20 -5.77 -5.23
CA SER A 38 -28.09 -7.16 -4.78
C SER A 38 -27.30 -7.34 -3.47
N LEU A 39 -27.43 -6.37 -2.56
CA LEU A 39 -26.75 -6.41 -1.27
C LEU A 39 -27.16 -7.65 -0.46
N GLN A 40 -26.19 -8.40 0.06
CA GLN A 40 -26.44 -9.63 0.81
C GLN A 40 -25.46 -9.84 1.97
N HIS A 41 -25.92 -10.56 2.99
CA HIS A 41 -25.06 -10.99 4.11
C HIS A 41 -24.20 -12.22 3.78
N TYR A 42 -24.62 -13.03 2.81
CA TYR A 42 -23.94 -14.29 2.55
C TYR A 42 -22.54 -14.08 2.01
N ASN A 43 -21.57 -14.60 2.76
CA ASN A 43 -20.18 -14.75 2.37
C ASN A 43 -19.84 -16.26 2.35
N PRO A 44 -19.18 -16.79 1.29
CA PRO A 44 -18.81 -18.20 1.20
C PRO A 44 -18.04 -18.76 2.42
N ILE A 45 -17.23 -17.95 3.11
CA ILE A 45 -16.52 -18.37 4.34
C ILE A 45 -17.50 -18.83 5.42
N TYR A 46 -18.73 -18.32 5.47
CA TYR A 46 -19.70 -18.65 6.51
C TYR A 46 -20.10 -20.14 6.50
N SER A 47 -20.01 -20.79 5.33
CA SER A 47 -20.22 -22.24 5.20
C SER A 47 -19.22 -23.09 6.00
N CYS A 48 -18.06 -22.54 6.37
CA CYS A 48 -17.08 -23.20 7.23
C CYS A 48 -17.51 -23.28 8.70
N PHE A 49 -18.54 -22.53 9.10
CA PHE A 49 -18.91 -22.32 10.51
C PHE A 49 -20.39 -22.53 10.80
N PHE A 50 -21.27 -22.29 9.83
CA PHE A 50 -22.72 -22.27 10.03
C PHE A 50 -23.41 -23.22 9.05
N GLU A 51 -24.47 -23.88 9.53
CA GLU A 51 -25.40 -24.62 8.68
C GLU A 51 -26.40 -23.62 8.07
N LEU A 52 -26.17 -23.28 6.81
CA LEU A 52 -26.96 -22.29 6.07
C LEU A 52 -28.04 -22.98 5.22
N ASN A 53 -29.20 -22.36 5.15
CA ASN A 53 -30.32 -22.74 4.29
C ASN A 53 -30.99 -21.48 3.71
N GLU A 54 -31.90 -21.68 2.76
CA GLU A 54 -32.56 -20.58 2.05
C GLU A 54 -33.26 -19.56 2.97
N THR A 55 -33.68 -19.98 4.17
CA THR A 55 -34.43 -19.12 5.11
C THR A 55 -33.52 -18.28 6.03
N ASN A 56 -32.29 -18.73 6.31
CA ASN A 56 -31.40 -18.06 7.26
C ASN A 56 -30.23 -17.34 6.58
N ILE A 57 -29.88 -17.72 5.35
CA ILE A 57 -28.65 -17.26 4.68
C ILE A 57 -28.58 -15.75 4.52
N GLN A 58 -29.71 -15.12 4.17
CA GLN A 58 -29.79 -13.67 3.98
C GLN A 58 -29.89 -12.86 5.28
N LYS A 59 -29.89 -13.51 6.45
CA LYS A 59 -29.92 -12.82 7.74
C LYS A 59 -28.73 -13.18 8.62
N THR A 60 -27.96 -14.20 8.26
CA THR A 60 -26.90 -14.75 9.10
C THR A 60 -25.62 -13.98 8.85
N THR A 61 -25.13 -13.28 9.87
CA THR A 61 -23.84 -12.59 9.85
C THR A 61 -23.01 -12.98 11.08
N LEU A 62 -21.71 -12.70 11.05
CA LEU A 62 -20.80 -12.91 12.17
C LEU A 62 -21.24 -12.06 13.37
N LYS A 63 -21.25 -12.63 14.58
CA LYS A 63 -21.54 -11.89 15.81
C LYS A 63 -20.33 -11.05 16.23
N HIS A 64 -20.42 -9.74 16.07
CA HIS A 64 -19.43 -8.73 16.43
C HIS A 64 -20.09 -7.66 17.32
N LYS A 65 -19.28 -6.90 18.08
CA LYS A 65 -19.80 -6.05 19.18
C LYS A 65 -20.62 -4.87 18.67
N TYR A 66 -20.12 -4.14 17.68
CA TYR A 66 -20.75 -2.92 17.17
C TYR A 66 -21.18 -3.09 15.71
N ALA A 67 -22.40 -2.77 15.34
CA ALA A 67 -22.87 -2.80 13.95
C ALA A 67 -22.87 -1.39 13.35
N ILE A 68 -22.48 -1.24 12.09
CA ILE A 68 -22.62 0.04 11.38
C ILE A 68 -24.08 0.53 11.40
N HIS A 69 -24.27 1.80 11.72
CA HIS A 69 -25.55 2.50 11.56
C HIS A 69 -25.47 3.54 10.43
N ASP A 70 -24.42 4.37 10.47
CA ASP A 70 -24.01 5.28 9.40
C ASP A 70 -22.47 5.47 9.44
N LEU A 71 -21.92 6.42 8.68
CA LEU A 71 -20.48 6.66 8.62
C LEU A 71 -19.87 7.28 9.89
N GLN A 72 -20.69 7.73 10.84
CA GLN A 72 -20.23 8.38 12.08
C GLN A 72 -20.73 7.66 13.35
N ARG A 73 -21.63 6.68 13.21
CA ARG A 73 -22.27 6.01 14.33
C ARG A 73 -22.37 4.51 14.12
N VAL A 74 -22.27 3.79 15.23
CA VAL A 74 -22.46 2.34 15.31
C VAL A 74 -23.43 2.00 16.43
N THR A 75 -24.10 0.85 16.32
CA THR A 75 -25.00 0.32 17.36
C THR A 75 -24.31 -0.80 18.11
N ASP A 76 -24.23 -0.73 19.43
CA ASP A 76 -23.85 -1.88 20.27
C ASP A 76 -24.90 -2.97 20.13
N THR A 77 -24.46 -4.15 19.74
CA THR A 77 -25.34 -5.26 19.34
C THR A 77 -25.89 -6.04 20.52
N GLU A 78 -25.34 -5.83 21.72
CA GLU A 78 -25.81 -6.42 22.95
C GLU A 78 -26.78 -5.49 23.69
N THR A 79 -26.48 -4.18 23.72
CA THR A 79 -27.31 -3.19 24.43
C THR A 79 -28.32 -2.47 23.55
N GLY A 80 -28.10 -2.42 22.24
CA GLY A 80 -28.87 -1.60 21.29
C GLY A 80 -28.53 -0.11 21.33
N GLU A 81 -27.48 0.28 22.07
CA GLU A 81 -27.08 1.68 22.23
C GLU A 81 -26.40 2.21 20.97
N LEU A 82 -26.79 3.41 20.54
CA LEU A 82 -26.17 4.12 19.42
C LEU A 82 -24.97 4.94 19.94
N LEU A 83 -23.79 4.67 19.39
CA LEU A 83 -22.52 5.26 19.81
C LEU A 83 -21.88 6.03 18.66
N SER A 84 -21.25 7.16 18.98
CA SER A 84 -20.46 7.95 18.02
C SER A 84 -19.11 7.26 17.79
N LYS A 85 -18.92 6.68 16.61
CA LYS A 85 -17.70 6.01 16.16
C LYS A 85 -17.60 6.17 14.65
N SER A 86 -16.55 6.83 14.18
CA SER A 86 -16.29 6.99 12.76
C SER A 86 -16.03 5.64 12.08
N VAL A 87 -16.69 5.43 10.95
CA VAL A 87 -16.66 4.19 10.18
C VAL A 87 -15.98 4.42 8.86
N PHE A 88 -15.03 3.55 8.54
CA PHE A 88 -14.46 3.43 7.20
C PHE A 88 -15.09 2.22 6.49
N ILE A 89 -15.36 2.34 5.20
CA ILE A 89 -15.87 1.23 4.39
C ILE A 89 -14.86 0.95 3.28
N LYS A 90 -14.22 -0.22 3.37
CA LYS A 90 -13.39 -0.76 2.29
C LYS A 90 -14.30 -1.46 1.28
N PHE A 91 -14.21 -1.07 0.01
CA PHE A 91 -14.87 -1.76 -1.10
C PHE A 91 -13.87 -2.74 -1.74
N SER A 92 -13.79 -3.96 -1.21
CA SER A 92 -12.82 -4.95 -1.69
C SER A 92 -13.36 -5.69 -2.91
N PRO A 93 -12.66 -5.70 -4.06
CA PRO A 93 -13.16 -6.32 -5.28
C PRO A 93 -13.16 -7.84 -5.20
N LEU A 94 -14.20 -8.51 -5.71
CA LEU A 94 -14.26 -9.99 -5.73
C LEU A 94 -13.56 -10.60 -6.96
N LEU A 95 -13.36 -9.80 -7.99
CA LEU A 95 -12.55 -10.13 -9.17
C LEU A 95 -11.34 -9.21 -9.20
N ASP A 96 -10.25 -9.66 -9.82
CA ASP A 96 -9.07 -8.83 -9.97
C ASP A 96 -9.35 -7.74 -11.03
N PRO A 97 -9.39 -6.45 -10.65
CA PRO A 97 -9.83 -5.44 -11.59
C PRO A 97 -8.81 -5.19 -12.71
N VAL A 98 -7.52 -5.47 -12.49
CA VAL A 98 -6.53 -5.35 -13.56
C VAL A 98 -6.67 -6.50 -14.55
N LYS A 99 -6.88 -7.73 -14.08
CA LYS A 99 -7.22 -8.88 -14.95
C LYS A 99 -8.50 -8.62 -15.74
N TYR A 100 -9.47 -7.90 -15.19
CA TYR A 100 -10.65 -7.44 -15.92
C TYR A 100 -10.28 -6.46 -17.03
N MET A 101 -9.49 -5.44 -16.71
CA MET A 101 -9.06 -4.39 -17.65
C MET A 101 -8.16 -4.90 -18.79
N ILE A 102 -7.45 -6.03 -18.60
CA ILE A 102 -6.66 -6.67 -19.68
C ILE A 102 -7.41 -7.83 -20.38
N GLY A 103 -8.68 -8.08 -20.06
CA GLY A 103 -9.53 -9.01 -20.79
C GLY A 103 -9.38 -10.49 -20.41
N LYS A 104 -8.98 -10.81 -19.17
CA LYS A 104 -8.91 -12.20 -18.67
C LYS A 104 -10.26 -12.77 -18.25
N TYR A 105 -11.30 -11.95 -18.14
CA TYR A 105 -12.65 -12.40 -17.84
C TYR A 105 -13.57 -12.31 -19.06
N ASP A 106 -14.45 -13.30 -19.20
CA ASP A 106 -15.51 -13.27 -20.21
C ASP A 106 -16.64 -12.35 -19.78
N ILE A 107 -16.64 -11.13 -20.32
CA ILE A 107 -17.60 -10.07 -20.00
C ILE A 107 -19.01 -10.40 -20.48
N SER A 108 -19.14 -11.26 -21.50
CA SER A 108 -20.45 -11.70 -22.00
C SER A 108 -21.13 -12.69 -21.05
N ASN A 109 -20.38 -13.24 -20.10
CA ASN A 109 -20.87 -14.19 -19.11
C ASN A 109 -21.29 -13.45 -17.82
N ASP A 110 -22.60 -13.41 -17.57
CA ASP A 110 -23.18 -12.81 -16.35
C ASP A 110 -22.71 -13.46 -15.05
N ALA A 111 -22.07 -14.63 -15.09
CA ALA A 111 -21.50 -15.28 -13.91
C ALA A 111 -20.47 -14.40 -13.19
N ILE A 112 -19.78 -13.49 -13.89
CA ILE A 112 -18.82 -12.55 -13.28
C ILE A 112 -19.52 -11.43 -12.49
N ARG A 113 -20.84 -11.25 -12.67
CA ARG A 113 -21.68 -10.25 -11.98
C ARG A 113 -22.74 -10.91 -11.10
N THR A 114 -22.71 -12.24 -10.98
CA THR A 114 -23.65 -13.01 -10.18
C THR A 114 -23.02 -13.32 -8.83
N LEU A 115 -23.54 -12.74 -7.75
CA LEU A 115 -23.06 -13.02 -6.40
C LEU A 115 -23.36 -14.47 -5.97
N PRO A 116 -22.53 -15.08 -5.10
CA PRO A 116 -22.76 -16.45 -4.65
C PRO A 116 -24.05 -16.56 -3.84
N THR A 117 -24.77 -17.67 -4.01
CA THR A 117 -25.92 -18.11 -3.20
C THR A 117 -25.80 -19.63 -2.97
N LEU A 118 -26.77 -20.27 -2.31
CA LEU A 118 -26.72 -21.74 -2.09
C LEU A 118 -26.94 -22.57 -3.36
N SER A 119 -27.60 -22.00 -4.37
CA SER A 119 -28.15 -22.77 -5.50
C SER A 119 -27.69 -22.28 -6.87
N ASN A 120 -26.98 -21.16 -6.96
CA ASN A 120 -26.48 -20.62 -8.22
C ASN A 120 -25.02 -21.01 -8.48
N ASN A 121 -24.59 -20.80 -9.71
CA ASN A 121 -23.22 -21.06 -10.17
C ASN A 121 -22.58 -19.72 -10.60
N PRO A 122 -22.08 -18.91 -9.66
CA PRO A 122 -21.35 -17.70 -10.00
C PRO A 122 -19.98 -18.07 -10.59
N HIS A 123 -19.22 -17.06 -11.02
CA HIS A 123 -17.83 -17.27 -11.40
C HIS A 123 -17.05 -17.93 -10.25
N HIS A 124 -16.15 -18.87 -10.57
CA HIS A 124 -15.47 -19.71 -9.57
C HIS A 124 -14.75 -18.89 -8.48
N LYS A 125 -14.10 -17.77 -8.85
CA LYS A 125 -13.45 -16.85 -7.90
C LYS A 125 -14.43 -16.20 -6.90
N LEU A 126 -15.68 -15.94 -7.30
CA LEU A 126 -16.71 -15.40 -6.40
C LEU A 126 -17.25 -16.47 -5.44
N ALA A 127 -17.28 -17.74 -5.86
CA ALA A 127 -17.69 -18.85 -5.01
C ALA A 127 -16.57 -19.34 -4.08
N ASP A 128 -15.32 -19.06 -4.39
CA ASP A 128 -14.18 -19.55 -3.62
C ASP A 128 -14.09 -18.86 -2.25
N ARG A 129 -14.16 -19.66 -1.19
CA ARG A 129 -13.97 -19.19 0.20
C ARG A 129 -12.58 -18.60 0.44
N ASN A 130 -11.61 -18.93 -0.39
CA ASN A 130 -10.24 -18.44 -0.29
C ASN A 130 -10.04 -17.10 -1.02
N ASN A 131 -11.08 -16.52 -1.64
CA ASN A 131 -10.99 -15.20 -2.25
C ASN A 131 -10.36 -14.18 -1.29
N ALA A 132 -9.34 -13.45 -1.75
CA ALA A 132 -8.59 -12.46 -0.97
C ALA A 132 -9.49 -11.50 -0.17
N SER A 133 -10.59 -11.00 -0.76
CA SER A 133 -11.53 -10.11 -0.10
C SER A 133 -12.24 -10.77 1.08
N TYR A 134 -12.63 -12.05 0.92
CA TYR A 134 -13.25 -12.80 2.01
C TYR A 134 -12.24 -13.06 3.14
N ILE A 135 -11.00 -13.41 2.80
CA ILE A 135 -9.91 -13.64 3.76
C ILE A 135 -9.62 -12.37 4.56
N ASP A 136 -9.54 -11.22 3.88
CA ASP A 136 -9.37 -9.90 4.50
C ASP A 136 -10.46 -9.62 5.52
N CYS A 137 -11.71 -9.65 5.07
CA CYS A 137 -12.87 -9.39 5.92
C CYS A 137 -12.94 -10.32 7.14
N PHE A 138 -12.67 -11.61 6.95
CA PHE A 138 -12.76 -12.56 8.05
C PHE A 138 -11.66 -12.31 9.08
N PHE A 139 -10.45 -11.92 8.67
CA PHE A 139 -9.40 -11.57 9.62
C PHE A 139 -9.65 -10.22 10.30
N SER A 140 -10.20 -9.21 9.61
CA SER A 140 -10.61 -7.96 10.28
C SER A 140 -11.62 -8.23 11.39
N PHE A 141 -12.56 -9.16 11.17
CA PHE A 141 -13.45 -9.64 12.21
C PHE A 141 -12.70 -10.31 13.37
N LEU A 142 -11.75 -11.22 13.10
CA LEU A 142 -10.97 -11.89 14.14
C LEU A 142 -10.11 -10.92 14.96
N SER A 143 -9.55 -9.90 14.30
CA SER A 143 -8.84 -8.79 14.93
C SER A 143 -9.74 -8.06 15.94
N SER A 144 -10.93 -7.60 15.51
CA SER A 144 -11.93 -6.99 16.39
C SER A 144 -12.35 -7.91 17.55
N GLN A 145 -12.40 -9.22 17.35
CA GLN A 145 -12.66 -10.15 18.45
C GLN A 145 -11.55 -10.14 19.52
N LEU A 146 -10.28 -9.95 19.14
CA LEU A 146 -9.19 -9.79 20.11
C LEU A 146 -9.29 -8.46 20.86
N LEU A 147 -9.68 -7.38 20.17
CA LEU A 147 -9.97 -6.08 20.80
C LEU A 147 -11.01 -6.24 21.92
N HIS A 148 -12.17 -6.81 21.62
CA HIS A 148 -13.29 -6.84 22.56
C HIS A 148 -13.20 -7.93 23.63
N LYS A 149 -12.56 -9.07 23.34
CA LYS A 149 -12.47 -10.19 24.30
C LYS A 149 -11.19 -10.19 25.13
N HIS A 150 -10.12 -9.59 24.62
CA HIS A 150 -8.78 -9.61 25.26
C HIS A 150 -8.23 -8.20 25.52
N GLY A 151 -8.95 -7.15 25.10
CA GLY A 151 -8.53 -5.77 25.33
C GLY A 151 -7.33 -5.33 24.49
N LEU A 152 -7.03 -6.03 23.39
CA LEU A 152 -5.92 -5.69 22.50
C LEU A 152 -6.26 -4.41 21.71
N VAL A 153 -5.87 -3.23 22.22
CA VAL A 153 -6.28 -1.94 21.64
C VAL A 153 -5.72 -1.67 20.24
N ASN A 154 -4.60 -2.32 19.91
CA ASN A 154 -3.97 -2.25 18.58
C ASN A 154 -4.70 -3.05 17.50
N ALA A 155 -5.70 -3.87 17.85
CA ALA A 155 -6.54 -4.55 16.87
C ALA A 155 -7.53 -3.56 16.22
N ILE A 156 -7.82 -3.76 14.93
CA ILE A 156 -8.78 -2.95 14.18
C ILE A 156 -10.21 -3.37 14.53
N ASP A 157 -11.11 -2.42 14.76
CA ASP A 157 -12.51 -2.75 15.03
C ASP A 157 -13.29 -3.04 13.73
N PHE A 158 -14.31 -3.89 13.83
CA PHE A 158 -15.11 -4.41 12.72
C PHE A 158 -16.59 -4.19 12.98
N TYR A 159 -17.27 -3.57 12.01
CA TYR A 159 -18.65 -3.10 12.14
C TYR A 159 -19.66 -3.78 11.21
N GLY A 160 -19.20 -4.73 10.39
CA GLY A 160 -20.06 -5.51 9.50
C GLY A 160 -19.45 -5.71 8.12
N SER A 161 -20.07 -6.57 7.32
CA SER A 161 -19.72 -6.75 5.91
C SER A 161 -20.88 -7.26 5.08
N TYR A 162 -20.83 -6.93 3.79
CA TYR A 162 -21.90 -7.21 2.82
C TYR A 162 -21.29 -7.48 1.45
N LEU A 163 -21.84 -8.44 0.70
CA LEU A 163 -21.52 -8.56 -0.74
C LEU A 163 -22.53 -7.75 -1.54
N GLY A 164 -22.08 -7.14 -2.63
CA GLY A 164 -22.93 -6.33 -3.49
C GLY A 164 -22.35 -6.20 -4.90
N ILE A 165 -23.18 -5.74 -5.83
CA ILE A 165 -22.73 -5.31 -7.16
C ILE A 165 -22.76 -3.79 -7.18
N GLN A 166 -21.59 -3.17 -7.18
CA GLN A 166 -21.45 -1.72 -7.22
C GLN A 166 -21.65 -1.22 -8.65
N GLU A 167 -22.52 -0.22 -8.83
CA GLU A 167 -22.85 0.33 -10.15
C GLU A 167 -21.58 0.83 -10.85
N LYS A 168 -20.71 1.52 -10.11
CA LYS A 168 -19.40 1.99 -10.58
C LYS A 168 -18.35 1.77 -9.50
N TYR A 169 -17.45 0.83 -9.73
CA TYR A 169 -16.31 0.54 -8.85
C TYR A 169 -15.11 1.40 -9.23
N LYS A 170 -14.51 2.06 -8.24
CA LYS A 170 -13.33 2.93 -8.40
C LYS A 170 -12.08 2.19 -7.92
N MET A 171 -11.02 2.21 -8.72
CA MET A 171 -9.71 1.66 -8.39
C MET A 171 -8.62 2.66 -8.75
N ASN A 172 -7.67 2.90 -7.85
CA ASN A 172 -6.42 3.60 -8.19
C ASN A 172 -5.57 2.69 -9.09
N ILE A 173 -5.16 3.21 -10.24
CA ILE A 173 -4.36 2.52 -11.26
C ILE A 173 -3.04 3.22 -11.56
N SER A 174 -2.61 4.18 -10.72
CA SER A 174 -1.34 4.91 -10.94
C SER A 174 -0.16 3.98 -11.18
N ASP A 175 0.03 2.97 -10.31
CA ASP A 175 1.13 2.00 -10.44
C ASP A 175 0.94 1.02 -11.62
N ASP A 176 -0.32 0.77 -12.03
CA ASP A 176 -0.66 -0.26 -13.01
C ASP A 176 -0.79 0.29 -14.45
N ILE A 177 -0.81 1.61 -14.63
CA ILE A 177 -1.16 2.21 -15.94
C ILE A 177 -0.19 1.82 -17.04
N GLU A 178 1.11 1.80 -16.76
CA GLU A 178 2.11 1.45 -17.77
C GLU A 178 1.86 0.03 -18.27
N TYR A 179 1.67 -0.91 -17.34
CA TYR A 179 1.33 -2.29 -17.66
C TYR A 179 0.00 -2.37 -18.44
N LEU A 180 -1.04 -1.69 -17.98
CA LEU A 180 -2.35 -1.64 -18.64
C LEU A 180 -2.27 -1.15 -20.08
N CYS A 181 -1.46 -0.11 -20.33
CA CYS A 181 -1.27 0.47 -21.65
C CYS A 181 -0.61 -0.50 -22.65
N THR A 182 0.13 -1.51 -22.17
CA THR A 182 0.65 -2.57 -23.04
C THR A 182 -0.46 -3.48 -23.58
N SER A 183 -1.59 -3.57 -22.89
CA SER A 183 -2.70 -4.46 -23.27
C SER A 183 -3.52 -3.88 -24.42
N ARG A 184 -3.59 -4.63 -25.53
CA ARG A 184 -4.50 -4.29 -26.63
C ARG A 184 -5.96 -4.21 -26.18
N TYR A 185 -6.36 -5.13 -25.28
CA TYR A 185 -7.72 -5.17 -24.77
C TYR A 185 -8.07 -3.90 -24.00
N PHE A 186 -7.15 -3.42 -23.16
CA PHE A 186 -7.33 -2.18 -22.41
C PHE A 186 -7.59 -1.01 -23.35
N ASN A 187 -6.65 -0.76 -24.26
CA ASN A 187 -6.71 0.35 -25.23
C ASN A 187 -7.99 0.34 -26.09
N GLU A 188 -8.49 -0.83 -26.48
CA GLU A 188 -9.70 -0.94 -27.30
C GLU A 188 -11.01 -0.71 -26.52
N ASN A 189 -10.97 -0.82 -25.19
CA ASN A 189 -12.16 -0.83 -24.32
C ASN A 189 -12.24 0.29 -23.28
N VAL A 190 -11.18 1.08 -23.09
CA VAL A 190 -11.25 2.36 -22.36
C VAL A 190 -12.36 3.23 -22.98
N GLY A 191 -13.19 3.83 -22.13
CA GLY A 191 -14.37 4.60 -22.50
C GLY A 191 -15.60 3.78 -22.88
N LYS A 192 -15.47 2.44 -23.03
CA LYS A 192 -16.58 1.53 -23.36
C LYS A 192 -16.98 0.65 -22.18
N LEU A 193 -16.02 -0.07 -21.59
CA LEU A 193 -16.24 -1.03 -20.50
C LEU A 193 -15.82 -0.50 -19.13
N PHE A 194 -14.89 0.45 -19.15
CA PHE A 194 -14.39 1.16 -17.99
C PHE A 194 -13.87 2.53 -18.44
N LYS A 195 -13.78 3.48 -17.51
CA LYS A 195 -13.31 4.85 -17.76
C LYS A 195 -12.10 5.14 -16.89
N VAL A 196 -11.23 6.04 -17.34
CA VAL A 196 -10.11 6.54 -16.54
C VAL A 196 -10.39 8.01 -16.19
N SER A 197 -10.03 8.45 -14.98
CA SER A 197 -10.30 9.81 -14.47
C SER A 197 -9.63 10.89 -15.29
N GLU A 198 -8.44 10.59 -15.80
CA GLU A 198 -7.62 11.50 -16.61
C GLU A 198 -7.58 11.04 -18.06
N GLU A 199 -7.38 12.00 -18.97
CA GLU A 199 -7.11 11.68 -20.36
C GLU A 199 -5.75 10.98 -20.43
N ILE A 200 -5.76 9.66 -20.72
CA ILE A 200 -4.54 8.92 -21.05
C ILE A 200 -3.85 9.71 -22.18
N PRO A 201 -2.64 10.29 -21.96
CA PRO A 201 -2.03 11.15 -22.95
C PRO A 201 -1.92 10.43 -24.29
N GLY A 202 -2.60 10.97 -25.30
CA GLY A 202 -2.61 10.41 -26.67
C GLY A 202 -1.23 10.40 -27.36
N ASN A 203 -0.23 11.03 -26.73
CA ASN A 203 1.16 11.05 -27.14
C ASN A 203 2.04 10.22 -26.19
N GLY A 204 2.18 8.92 -26.47
CA GLY A 204 3.45 8.21 -26.35
C GLY A 204 4.10 7.93 -24.99
N ASN A 205 3.81 8.67 -23.91
CA ASN A 205 4.63 8.58 -22.68
C ASN A 205 4.38 7.28 -21.89
N TYR A 206 3.16 6.75 -21.83
CA TYR A 206 2.87 5.47 -21.15
C TYR A 206 2.90 4.24 -22.09
N CYS A 207 3.19 4.44 -23.38
CA CYS A 207 3.05 3.44 -24.45
C CYS A 207 4.40 3.05 -25.11
N TYR A 208 5.53 3.17 -24.40
CA TYR A 208 6.85 2.90 -24.99
C TYR A 208 7.03 1.45 -25.48
N GLY A 209 6.36 0.48 -24.83
CA GLY A 209 6.49 -0.96 -25.12
C GLY A 209 5.61 -1.50 -26.27
N SER A 210 4.53 -0.84 -26.67
CA SER A 210 3.61 -1.37 -27.70
C SER A 210 4.04 -0.96 -29.11
N ARG A 211 4.72 -1.85 -29.83
CA ARG A 211 5.09 -1.65 -31.25
C ARG A 211 3.89 -1.55 -32.20
N GLY A 212 2.71 -2.02 -31.79
CA GLY A 212 1.51 -2.09 -32.64
C GLY A 212 0.59 -0.86 -32.60
N ASN A 213 0.67 -0.07 -31.52
CA ASN A 213 -0.30 1.01 -31.25
C ASN A 213 0.28 2.42 -31.42
N LYS A 214 1.49 2.55 -31.99
CA LYS A 214 2.06 3.87 -32.31
C LYS A 214 1.24 4.51 -33.42
N GLN A 215 0.81 5.76 -33.23
CA GLN A 215 0.22 6.53 -34.32
C GLN A 215 1.21 6.57 -35.50
N ARG A 216 0.73 6.30 -36.72
CA ARG A 216 1.56 6.47 -37.91
C ARG A 216 1.98 7.94 -37.99
N LEU A 217 3.29 8.18 -38.05
CA LEU A 217 3.86 9.47 -38.42
C LEU A 217 3.21 9.95 -39.72
N ASN A 218 2.30 10.92 -39.60
CA ASN A 218 1.61 11.47 -40.74
C ASN A 218 2.41 12.69 -41.23
N ILE A 219 3.38 12.44 -42.09
CA ILE A 219 4.12 13.51 -42.77
C ILE A 219 3.20 14.09 -43.85
N GLN A 220 2.23 14.90 -43.42
CA GLN A 220 1.43 15.74 -44.31
C GLN A 220 1.93 17.17 -44.22
N GLY A 221 2.97 17.44 -45.01
CA GLY A 221 3.49 18.77 -45.31
C GLY A 221 4.08 18.72 -46.71
N SER A 222 3.67 19.65 -47.57
CA SER A 222 4.07 19.79 -48.96
C SER A 222 5.50 19.32 -49.22
N LEU A 223 5.66 18.35 -50.13
CA LEU A 223 6.94 18.02 -50.77
C LEU A 223 7.43 19.22 -51.59
N ASN A 224 7.88 20.27 -50.92
CA ASN A 224 8.90 21.12 -51.49
C ASN A 224 10.19 20.35 -51.29
N ALA A 225 10.74 19.86 -52.41
CA ALA A 225 11.98 19.10 -52.46
C ALA A 225 13.12 19.87 -51.78
N HIS A 226 13.29 19.67 -50.48
CA HIS A 226 14.56 19.87 -49.83
C HIS A 226 15.30 18.56 -49.97
N ASN A 227 16.36 18.58 -50.78
CA ASN A 227 17.28 17.47 -50.94
C ASN A 227 17.84 17.11 -49.56
N ILE A 228 17.30 16.05 -48.94
CA ILE A 228 17.95 15.39 -47.82
C ILE A 228 19.11 14.61 -48.44
N SER A 229 20.29 15.23 -48.49
CA SER A 229 21.52 14.54 -48.78
C SER A 229 21.94 13.74 -47.55
N LEU A 230 22.05 12.42 -47.72
CA LEU A 230 22.79 11.55 -46.80
C LEU A 230 24.19 12.14 -46.60
N ILE A 231 24.51 12.53 -45.38
CA ILE A 231 25.90 12.77 -45.00
C ILE A 231 26.42 11.39 -44.59
N ASP A 232 27.11 10.73 -45.53
CA ASP A 232 28.03 9.64 -45.16
C ASP A 232 29.12 10.27 -44.30
N LEU A 233 29.16 9.90 -43.02
CA LEU A 233 30.28 10.21 -42.14
C LEU A 233 31.41 9.26 -42.51
N ASP A 234 32.19 9.65 -43.52
CA ASP A 234 33.46 9.01 -43.84
C ASP A 234 34.43 9.28 -42.67
N ILE A 235 34.70 8.21 -41.93
CA ILE A 235 35.83 8.09 -41.02
C ILE A 235 37.07 7.94 -41.91
N GLU A 236 37.97 8.94 -41.90
CA GLU A 236 39.43 8.72 -41.77
C GLU A 236 40.27 10.02 -41.89
N GLN A 237 41.21 10.13 -40.95
CA GLN A 237 42.53 10.80 -41.01
C GLN A 237 42.59 12.32 -41.18
N LEU A 238 42.91 13.01 -40.08
CA LEU A 238 43.93 14.05 -40.13
C LEU A 238 44.86 13.98 -38.92
N ASP A 239 46.12 13.75 -39.26
CA ASP A 239 47.30 13.68 -38.42
C ASP A 239 47.62 14.99 -37.69
N ILE A 240 48.27 14.81 -36.55
CA ILE A 240 48.90 15.78 -35.65
C ILE A 240 50.06 16.51 -36.36
N GLU A 241 50.31 17.79 -36.04
CA GLU A 241 51.69 18.32 -35.83
C GLU A 241 51.72 19.75 -35.22
N GLU A 242 52.32 19.82 -34.01
CA GLU A 242 53.25 20.84 -33.45
C GLU A 242 52.80 22.33 -33.30
N MET A 243 53.19 23.15 -32.30
CA MET A 243 54.19 23.11 -31.22
C MET A 243 53.98 24.33 -30.26
N ASP A 244 54.10 24.09 -28.95
CA ASP A 244 54.93 24.82 -27.95
C ASP A 244 54.83 26.32 -27.54
N ILE A 245 54.62 26.49 -26.19
CA ILE A 245 55.26 27.39 -25.15
C ILE A 245 54.97 28.92 -25.28
N GLU A 246 54.57 29.76 -24.28
CA GLU A 246 55.04 30.12 -22.91
C GLU A 246 53.90 30.88 -22.16
N GLN A 247 53.54 30.52 -20.93
CA GLN A 247 53.93 31.12 -19.63
C GLN A 247 53.83 32.66 -19.44
N LEU A 248 53.11 33.01 -18.35
CA LEU A 248 53.23 34.14 -17.40
C LEU A 248 52.21 35.31 -17.45
N ASP A 249 51.37 35.29 -16.40
CA ASP A 249 50.80 36.37 -15.54
C ASP A 249 51.73 37.63 -15.40
N PRO A 250 51.33 38.82 -14.83
CA PRO A 250 50.17 39.10 -13.96
C PRO A 250 49.53 40.53 -14.03
N ASN A 251 48.46 40.72 -13.24
CA ASN A 251 47.97 41.99 -12.63
C ASN A 251 47.45 43.14 -13.55
N THR A 252 46.25 43.66 -13.25
CA THR A 252 46.02 45.02 -12.66
C THR A 252 44.55 45.50 -12.81
N LYS A 253 43.90 45.69 -11.66
CA LYS A 253 42.97 46.76 -11.22
C LYS A 253 42.02 47.50 -12.20
N GLN A 254 40.77 47.59 -11.70
CA GLN A 254 39.89 48.77 -11.57
C GLN A 254 39.23 49.43 -12.80
N CYS A 255 37.91 49.61 -12.63
CA CYS A 255 37.12 50.83 -12.87
C CYS A 255 36.91 51.23 -14.35
N THR A 256 35.78 51.77 -14.81
CA THR A 256 34.73 52.60 -14.19
C THR A 256 33.63 52.86 -15.23
N GLU A 257 32.39 52.98 -14.73
CA GLU A 257 31.39 54.03 -15.02
C GLU A 257 30.82 54.29 -16.43
N ASN A 258 29.48 54.18 -16.45
CA ASN A 258 28.47 55.18 -16.81
C ASN A 258 28.45 55.80 -18.21
N ALA A 259 27.34 55.58 -18.92
CA ALA A 259 26.30 56.60 -19.23
C ALA A 259 25.49 56.15 -20.46
N HIS A 260 24.27 56.59 -20.79
CA HIS A 260 23.07 57.16 -20.14
C HIS A 260 22.15 57.53 -21.34
N ILE A 261 20.82 57.60 -21.12
CA ILE A 261 19.80 58.36 -21.93
C ILE A 261 19.32 57.63 -23.20
N SER A 262 18.05 57.51 -23.61
CA SER A 262 16.69 58.12 -23.38
C SER A 262 15.69 57.22 -24.13
N GLY A 263 14.38 57.11 -23.93
CA GLY A 263 13.38 57.83 -23.15
C GLY A 263 11.97 57.56 -23.74
N LEU A 264 11.05 57.11 -22.89
CA LEU A 264 9.58 57.29 -22.79
C LEU A 264 8.60 57.11 -23.98
N THR A 265 7.53 56.31 -23.75
CA THR A 265 6.11 56.72 -23.48
C THR A 265 5.24 55.42 -23.40
N ALA A 266 4.61 55.01 -22.28
CA ALA A 266 3.49 55.52 -21.46
C ALA A 266 2.06 55.27 -22.05
N VAL A 267 1.28 54.36 -21.42
CA VAL A 267 -0.17 54.36 -21.01
C VAL A 267 -0.39 52.99 -20.34
N GLY A 268 -0.91 52.74 -19.14
CA GLY A 268 -1.62 53.51 -18.11
C GLY A 268 -2.89 52.76 -17.71
N TYR A 269 -3.02 52.27 -16.47
CA TYR A 269 -4.28 52.19 -15.68
C TYR A 269 -3.99 51.92 -14.19
N LEU A 270 -4.28 52.94 -13.36
CA LEU A 270 -4.55 52.86 -11.91
C LEU A 270 -5.90 52.10 -11.71
N GLY A 271 -6.20 51.38 -10.63
CA GLY A 271 -5.86 51.54 -9.21
C GLY A 271 -7.12 51.96 -8.42
N ASN A 272 -7.55 51.17 -7.44
CA ASN A 272 -8.12 51.67 -6.17
C ASN A 272 -8.42 50.55 -5.16
N SER A 273 -7.96 50.80 -3.94
CA SER A 273 -8.09 50.04 -2.69
C SER A 273 -9.42 50.28 -1.98
N VAL A 274 -9.90 49.32 -1.16
CA VAL A 274 -10.55 49.57 0.15
C VAL A 274 -10.36 48.34 1.08
N GLU A 275 -9.95 48.60 2.33
CA GLU A 275 -9.80 47.70 3.49
C GLU A 275 -11.13 47.15 4.05
N ARG A 276 -11.14 45.90 4.57
CA ARG A 276 -11.39 45.58 6.01
C ARG A 276 -11.85 44.14 6.27
N SER A 277 -11.31 43.63 7.39
CA SER A 277 -11.92 42.77 8.41
C SER A 277 -11.45 41.32 8.45
N ALA A 278 -10.65 41.07 9.49
CA ALA A 278 -10.37 39.76 10.04
C ALA A 278 -11.67 38.99 10.34
N LYS A 279 -11.70 37.74 9.90
CA LYS A 279 -12.52 36.66 10.43
C LYS A 279 -11.69 35.40 10.27
N GLU A 280 -11.26 34.82 11.40
CA GLU A 280 -10.77 33.46 11.47
C GLU A 280 -11.80 32.55 10.79
N PHE A 281 -11.35 31.82 9.78
CA PHE A 281 -12.04 30.67 9.23
C PHE A 281 -11.09 29.50 9.46
N GLU A 282 -11.41 28.69 10.47
CA GLU A 282 -10.85 27.34 10.61
C GLU A 282 -11.20 26.56 9.33
N LEU A 283 -10.19 26.24 8.52
CA LEU A 283 -10.31 25.21 7.50
C LEU A 283 -10.25 23.86 8.21
N ASN A 284 -11.42 23.26 8.41
CA ASN A 284 -11.54 21.85 8.78
C ASN A 284 -10.99 20.99 7.63
N SER A 285 -10.26 19.95 8.03
CA SER A 285 -9.61 18.98 7.16
C SER A 285 -10.58 18.33 6.19
N ALA A 286 -10.12 18.20 4.94
CA ALA A 286 -10.84 17.53 3.87
C ALA A 286 -10.96 16.02 4.17
N GLY A 287 -12.14 15.49 3.87
CA GLY A 287 -12.58 14.14 4.21
C GLY A 287 -11.68 13.04 3.63
N VAL A 288 -11.06 12.29 4.52
CA VAL A 288 -10.28 11.10 4.19
C VAL A 288 -11.22 9.95 3.80
N VAL A 289 -11.26 9.65 2.50
CA VAL A 289 -11.61 8.34 1.94
C VAL A 289 -10.28 7.61 1.79
N TYR A 290 -10.01 6.58 2.60
CA TYR A 290 -8.75 5.85 2.50
C TYR A 290 -8.69 5.09 1.18
N GLU A 291 -7.93 5.66 0.25
CA GLU A 291 -7.47 5.05 -0.98
C GLU A 291 -5.96 4.83 -0.85
N LYS A 292 -5.48 3.74 -1.44
CA LYS A 292 -4.05 3.43 -1.54
C LYS A 292 -3.35 4.63 -2.17
N GLN A 293 -2.61 5.41 -1.38
CA GLN A 293 -1.76 6.49 -1.84
C GLN A 293 -0.49 5.85 -2.40
N CYS A 294 -0.07 6.33 -3.57
CA CYS A 294 1.17 5.94 -4.22
C CYS A 294 2.01 7.20 -4.28
N SER A 295 2.99 7.31 -3.40
CA SER A 295 3.91 8.44 -3.33
C SER A 295 5.11 8.20 -4.24
N HIS A 296 5.37 9.16 -5.12
CA HIS A 296 6.59 9.25 -5.92
C HIS A 296 7.46 10.38 -5.36
N SER A 297 8.66 10.07 -4.88
CA SER A 297 9.66 11.06 -4.48
C SER A 297 10.23 11.77 -5.71
N SER A 298 10.14 13.11 -5.75
CA SER A 298 10.84 13.98 -6.71
C SER A 298 12.25 14.33 -6.20
N THR A 299 13.14 13.35 -6.12
CA THR A 299 14.59 13.61 -6.09
C THR A 299 15.32 12.56 -6.93
N LEU A 300 16.27 13.01 -7.75
CA LEU A 300 17.03 12.19 -8.70
C LEU A 300 17.94 11.19 -7.98
N SER A 301 17.40 10.05 -7.55
CA SER A 301 18.15 8.83 -7.23
C SER A 301 17.20 7.62 -7.11
N SER A 302 17.43 6.64 -8.00
CA SER A 302 16.94 5.25 -8.04
C SER A 302 15.53 4.95 -7.48
N GLU A 303 14.64 4.55 -8.40
CA GLU A 303 13.32 3.94 -8.13
C GLU A 303 13.37 2.95 -6.97
N SER A 304 12.77 3.35 -5.84
CA SER A 304 12.58 2.52 -4.66
C SER A 304 11.17 1.95 -4.68
N SER A 305 11.11 0.62 -4.65
CA SER A 305 9.93 -0.19 -4.88
C SER A 305 8.92 -0.11 -3.73
N ASN A 306 7.98 0.85 -3.79
CA ASN A 306 6.68 0.76 -3.08
C ASN A 306 5.71 -0.23 -3.77
N ASP A 307 6.29 -1.14 -4.56
CA ASP A 307 5.62 -1.98 -5.51
C ASP A 307 4.81 -3.09 -4.83
N SER A 308 3.49 -2.90 -4.87
CA SER A 308 2.49 -3.94 -4.62
C SER A 308 2.02 -4.57 -5.94
N SER A 309 2.82 -4.46 -7.01
CA SER A 309 2.47 -4.90 -8.35
C SER A 309 1.94 -6.32 -8.31
N VAL A 310 0.86 -6.41 -9.04
CA VAL A 310 0.23 -7.64 -9.43
C VAL A 310 1.20 -8.32 -10.42
N ASN A 311 1.73 -9.50 -10.06
CA ASN A 311 2.67 -10.21 -10.92
C ASN A 311 1.96 -10.75 -12.18
N TYR A 312 2.15 -10.09 -13.33
CA TYR A 312 1.67 -10.58 -14.61
C TYR A 312 2.72 -11.43 -15.32
N SER A 313 2.75 -12.72 -15.03
CA SER A 313 3.60 -13.65 -15.80
C SER A 313 2.96 -13.96 -17.15
N THR A 314 3.63 -13.60 -18.25
CA THR A 314 3.42 -14.19 -19.57
C THR A 314 3.99 -15.62 -19.59
N GLU A 315 3.30 -16.53 -20.26
CA GLU A 315 3.82 -17.86 -20.58
C GLU A 315 4.92 -17.70 -21.63
N ASP A 316 6.20 -17.72 -21.22
CA ASP A 316 7.33 -17.65 -22.15
C ASP A 316 7.95 -19.03 -22.39
N GLU A 317 7.94 -19.42 -23.67
CA GLU A 317 8.63 -20.59 -24.21
C GLU A 317 10.15 -20.35 -24.27
N ASN A 318 10.91 -21.40 -23.92
CA ASN A 318 12.37 -21.42 -23.86
C ASN A 318 13.05 -21.02 -25.18
N SER A 319 14.10 -20.19 -25.08
CA SER A 319 15.30 -20.33 -25.91
C SER A 319 16.51 -19.73 -25.21
N GLU A 320 17.51 -20.57 -24.98
CA GLU A 320 18.86 -20.22 -24.52
C GLU A 320 19.63 -19.46 -25.60
N GLU A 321 20.42 -18.44 -25.22
CA GLU A 321 21.79 -18.29 -25.75
C GLU A 321 22.65 -17.34 -24.91
N SER A 322 23.95 -17.53 -25.08
CA SER A 322 25.08 -17.25 -24.19
C SER A 322 26.02 -16.13 -24.69
N GLY A 323 26.77 -15.55 -23.76
CA GLY A 323 28.04 -14.82 -23.98
C GLY A 323 27.86 -13.30 -24.06
N GLU A 324 28.79 -12.44 -23.65
CA GLU A 324 30.11 -12.53 -23.04
C GLU A 324 30.42 -11.14 -22.43
N HIS A 325 31.22 -11.09 -21.37
CA HIS A 325 31.68 -9.86 -20.69
C HIS A 325 32.67 -9.07 -21.56
N GLU A 326 32.61 -7.73 -21.52
CA GLU A 326 33.83 -6.90 -21.49
C GLU A 326 33.62 -5.65 -20.62
N GLU A 327 34.56 -5.42 -19.70
CA GLU A 327 34.66 -4.24 -18.84
C GLU A 327 35.45 -3.12 -19.51
N SER A 328 35.18 -1.87 -19.14
CA SER A 328 36.17 -0.79 -19.24
C SER A 328 35.91 0.30 -18.21
N SER A 329 36.88 0.44 -17.32
CA SER A 329 37.12 1.48 -16.32
C SER A 329 37.47 2.84 -16.90
N THR A 330 37.04 3.94 -16.25
CA THR A 330 37.84 5.16 -16.08
C THR A 330 37.39 5.93 -14.82
N GLU A 331 38.41 6.41 -14.10
CA GLU A 331 38.39 7.14 -12.82
C GLU A 331 38.15 8.66 -13.00
N ASP A 332 37.41 9.23 -12.04
CA ASP A 332 37.53 10.49 -11.29
C ASP A 332 37.89 11.84 -11.97
N GLU A 333 37.10 12.90 -11.68
CA GLU A 333 37.46 14.02 -10.75
C GLU A 333 36.51 15.25 -10.86
N ASP A 334 35.85 15.55 -9.74
CA ASP A 334 35.60 16.83 -9.03
C ASP A 334 34.88 18.09 -9.60
N ASN A 335 33.94 18.56 -8.75
CA ASN A 335 33.50 19.95 -8.42
C ASN A 335 32.62 20.73 -9.44
N ASP A 336 31.63 21.55 -9.06
CA ASP A 336 31.27 22.23 -7.81
C ASP A 336 29.74 22.41 -7.74
N CYS A 337 29.22 22.53 -6.51
CA CYS A 337 27.84 22.84 -6.17
C CYS A 337 27.55 24.36 -6.27
N GLU A 338 26.44 24.72 -6.92
CA GLU A 338 25.73 25.97 -6.63
C GLU A 338 24.26 25.63 -6.32
N ASP A 339 23.90 25.96 -5.09
CA ASP A 339 22.65 25.69 -4.39
C ASP A 339 21.65 26.81 -4.72
N ASP A 340 20.63 26.47 -5.52
CA ASP A 340 19.46 27.32 -5.73
C ASP A 340 18.26 26.61 -5.09
N GLU A 341 17.94 27.01 -3.85
CA GLU A 341 16.72 26.64 -3.12
C GLU A 341 15.48 27.09 -3.92
N TYR A 342 14.87 26.15 -4.65
CA TYR A 342 13.51 26.32 -5.15
C TYR A 342 12.55 25.74 -4.09
N GLU A 343 11.72 26.61 -3.51
CA GLU A 343 10.53 26.16 -2.76
C GLU A 343 9.65 25.34 -3.71
N GLU A 344 9.65 24.03 -3.54
CA GLU A 344 8.77 23.10 -4.25
C GLU A 344 7.35 23.29 -3.70
N ASP A 345 6.57 24.11 -4.40
CA ASP A 345 5.13 24.21 -4.19
C ASP A 345 4.56 22.81 -4.45
N SER A 346 4.04 22.14 -3.41
CA SER A 346 3.56 20.76 -3.47
C SER A 346 2.42 20.64 -4.49
N GLU A 347 2.74 20.20 -5.71
CA GLU A 347 1.74 19.81 -6.69
C GLU A 347 0.95 18.61 -6.14
N PRO A 348 -0.38 18.59 -6.25
CA PRO A 348 -1.16 17.44 -5.82
C PRO A 348 -0.74 16.22 -6.65
N GLU A 349 -0.37 15.13 -5.98
CA GLU A 349 -0.10 13.85 -6.64
C GLU A 349 -1.26 13.47 -7.58
N ASP A 350 -0.97 13.36 -8.89
CA ASP A 350 -1.93 12.96 -9.93
C ASP A 350 -2.29 11.47 -9.77
N ASN A 351 -3.15 11.17 -8.78
CA ASN A 351 -3.72 9.85 -8.61
C ASN A 351 -4.70 9.55 -9.76
N MET A 352 -4.40 8.50 -10.53
CA MET A 352 -5.21 8.11 -11.66
C MET A 352 -6.14 6.95 -11.31
N TYR A 353 -7.42 7.10 -11.62
CA TYR A 353 -8.45 6.15 -11.25
C TYR A 353 -9.12 5.51 -12.45
N SER A 354 -9.40 4.21 -12.35
CA SER A 354 -10.28 3.48 -13.26
C SER A 354 -11.66 3.26 -12.61
N TYR A 355 -12.70 3.39 -13.43
CA TYR A 355 -14.10 3.20 -13.07
C TYR A 355 -14.71 2.08 -13.88
N MET A 356 -15.12 1.00 -13.21
CA MET A 356 -15.68 -0.20 -13.82
C MET A 356 -17.16 -0.37 -13.47
N ASP A 357 -17.99 -0.63 -14.48
CA ASP A 357 -19.44 -0.74 -14.28
C ASP A 357 -19.87 -2.13 -13.77
N ASN A 358 -20.82 -2.15 -12.84
CA ASN A 358 -21.47 -3.34 -12.29
C ASN A 358 -20.47 -4.39 -11.77
N PHE A 359 -19.55 -3.94 -10.91
CA PHE A 359 -18.46 -4.77 -10.42
C PHE A 359 -18.83 -5.45 -9.08
N PRO A 360 -18.54 -6.75 -8.91
CA PRO A 360 -18.81 -7.46 -7.66
C PRO A 360 -17.80 -7.07 -6.57
N ILE A 361 -18.31 -6.63 -5.43
CA ILE A 361 -17.50 -6.18 -4.31
C ILE A 361 -17.94 -6.82 -2.98
N GLN A 362 -17.04 -6.76 -2.02
CA GLN A 362 -17.33 -6.93 -0.61
C GLN A 362 -17.13 -5.59 0.11
N MET A 363 -18.20 -5.08 0.69
CA MET A 363 -18.15 -3.97 1.63
C MET A 363 -17.65 -4.51 2.97
N ILE A 364 -16.57 -3.94 3.51
CA ILE A 364 -16.03 -4.25 4.84
C ILE A 364 -16.08 -2.96 5.66
N CYS A 365 -16.91 -2.94 6.70
CA CYS A 365 -17.08 -1.79 7.58
C CYS A 365 -16.12 -1.91 8.76
N LEU A 366 -15.21 -0.95 8.91
CA LEU A 366 -14.11 -0.95 9.87
C LEU A 366 -14.08 0.36 10.67
N GLU A 367 -13.31 0.37 11.75
CA GLU A 367 -12.89 1.60 12.42
C GLU A 367 -12.18 2.53 11.44
N LYS A 368 -12.56 3.81 11.41
CA LYS A 368 -11.84 4.83 10.65
C LYS A 368 -10.58 5.23 11.42
N CYS A 369 -9.42 5.06 10.78
CA CYS A 369 -8.13 5.55 11.27
C CYS A 369 -7.94 7.05 10.89
N GLU A 370 -6.80 7.63 11.24
CA GLU A 370 -6.46 9.04 10.97
C GLU A 370 -5.40 9.19 9.86
N GLY A 371 -4.38 8.33 9.82
CA GLY A 371 -3.38 8.30 8.76
C GLY A 371 -2.60 6.98 8.73
N THR A 372 -1.67 6.86 7.78
CA THR A 372 -0.71 5.74 7.70
C THR A 372 0.59 6.11 8.41
N ILE A 373 1.42 5.13 8.77
CA ILE A 373 2.79 5.41 9.23
C ILE A 373 3.68 5.85 8.06
N ASP A 374 3.31 5.53 6.82
CA ASP A 374 4.00 5.96 5.60
C ASP A 374 4.02 7.49 5.49
N GLN A 375 2.84 8.11 5.57
CA GLN A 375 2.66 9.57 5.62
C GLN A 375 3.52 10.20 6.74
N LEU A 376 3.56 9.56 7.92
CA LEU A 376 4.36 10.08 9.04
C LEU A 376 5.87 10.01 8.79
N PHE A 377 6.34 9.06 7.99
CA PHE A 377 7.75 9.00 7.58
C PHE A 377 8.04 10.04 6.49
N GLU A 378 7.18 10.16 5.48
CA GLU A 378 7.30 11.12 4.38
C GLU A 378 7.33 12.57 4.88
N GLU A 379 6.41 12.92 5.78
CA GLU A 379 6.30 14.27 6.34
C GLU A 379 7.36 14.54 7.43
N GLY A 380 8.20 13.56 7.78
CA GLY A 380 9.21 13.67 8.83
C GLY A 380 8.62 13.86 10.24
N GLU A 381 7.34 13.52 10.45
CA GLU A 381 6.62 13.68 11.72
C GLU A 381 6.98 12.64 12.78
N LEU A 382 7.84 11.69 12.44
CA LEU A 382 8.14 10.53 13.27
C LEU A 382 9.59 10.54 13.73
N SER A 383 9.81 11.01 14.96
CA SER A 383 11.15 10.99 15.56
C SER A 383 11.63 9.55 15.82
N LYS A 384 12.94 9.37 15.93
CA LYS A 384 13.58 8.07 16.23
C LYS A 384 12.98 7.36 17.46
N LYS A 385 12.54 8.12 18.47
CA LYS A 385 11.91 7.57 19.69
C LYS A 385 10.45 7.16 19.45
N GLU A 386 9.72 7.94 18.68
CA GLU A 386 8.37 7.58 18.22
C GLU A 386 8.43 6.34 17.34
N GLY A 387 9.44 6.22 16.48
CA GLY A 387 9.68 5.04 15.62
C GLY A 387 9.89 3.79 16.43
N ALA A 388 10.74 3.86 17.45
CA ALA A 388 10.93 2.76 18.39
C ALA A 388 9.63 2.34 19.07
N ALA A 389 8.80 3.29 19.49
CA ALA A 389 7.52 3.02 20.14
C ALA A 389 6.49 2.44 19.17
N ALA A 390 6.40 2.97 17.95
CA ALA A 390 5.53 2.46 16.88
C ALA A 390 5.88 1.01 16.53
N MET A 391 7.16 0.73 16.28
CA MET A 391 7.64 -0.63 16.01
C MET A 391 7.34 -1.59 17.16
N MET A 392 7.48 -1.13 18.41
CA MET A 392 7.14 -1.93 19.57
C MET A 392 5.64 -2.29 19.62
N GLN A 393 4.75 -1.35 19.29
CA GLN A 393 3.30 -1.62 19.20
C GLN A 393 2.98 -2.65 18.10
N ILE A 394 3.60 -2.52 16.92
CA ILE A 394 3.43 -3.44 15.78
C ILE A 394 3.92 -4.84 16.16
N ILE A 395 5.10 -4.96 16.76
CA ILE A 395 5.67 -6.24 17.24
C ILE A 395 4.71 -6.90 18.23
N MET A 396 4.19 -6.17 19.22
CA MET A 396 3.25 -6.73 20.20
C MET A 396 1.95 -7.22 19.54
N THR A 397 1.47 -6.52 18.52
CA THR A 397 0.29 -6.90 17.75
C THR A 397 0.52 -8.18 16.95
N LEU A 398 1.65 -8.28 16.24
CA LEU A 398 2.04 -9.49 15.50
C LEU A 398 2.21 -10.69 16.44
N ILE A 399 2.82 -10.51 17.62
CA ILE A 399 2.94 -11.57 18.62
C ILE A 399 1.54 -12.07 19.07
N ALA A 400 0.60 -11.15 19.31
CA ALA A 400 -0.75 -11.51 19.70
C ALA A 400 -1.49 -12.29 18.60
N TYR A 401 -1.39 -11.84 17.34
CA TYR A 401 -1.98 -12.53 16.19
C TYR A 401 -1.35 -13.90 15.93
N GLN A 402 -0.03 -14.00 16.01
CA GLN A 402 0.71 -15.26 15.84
C GLN A 402 0.34 -16.27 16.92
N ARG A 403 0.21 -15.82 18.18
CA ARG A 403 -0.23 -16.67 19.30
C ARG A 403 -1.66 -17.18 19.12
N ALA A 404 -2.56 -16.29 18.71
CA ALA A 404 -3.97 -16.60 18.56
C ALA A 404 -4.25 -17.50 17.34
N PHE A 405 -3.59 -17.24 16.22
CA PHE A 405 -4.02 -17.73 14.90
C PHE A 405 -2.90 -18.31 14.01
N SER A 406 -1.64 -18.43 14.45
CA SER A 406 -0.50 -18.72 13.54
C SER A 406 -0.50 -17.80 12.31
N PHE A 407 -0.68 -16.51 12.57
CA PHE A 407 -0.83 -15.48 11.55
C PHE A 407 0.51 -15.09 10.90
N THR A 408 0.47 -14.88 9.58
CA THR A 408 1.45 -14.13 8.80
C THR A 408 0.69 -13.18 7.88
N HIS A 409 1.12 -11.91 7.80
CA HIS A 409 0.49 -10.89 6.94
C HIS A 409 0.82 -11.09 5.46
N ASN A 410 2.09 -11.38 5.15
CA ASN A 410 2.68 -11.54 3.81
C ASN A 410 2.72 -10.29 2.93
N ASP A 411 2.22 -9.16 3.42
CA ASP A 411 2.22 -7.88 2.70
C ASP A 411 2.27 -6.68 3.66
N LEU A 412 3.06 -6.82 4.72
CA LEU A 412 3.15 -5.80 5.76
C LEU A 412 4.18 -4.74 5.33
N HIS A 413 3.69 -3.62 4.83
CA HIS A 413 4.47 -2.41 4.53
C HIS A 413 3.89 -1.21 5.30
N THR A 414 4.58 -0.09 5.26
CA THR A 414 4.22 1.17 5.94
C THR A 414 2.77 1.61 5.64
N ASN A 415 2.31 1.57 4.39
CA ASN A 415 0.91 1.89 4.05
C ASN A 415 -0.15 0.98 4.72
N ASN A 416 0.21 -0.25 5.10
CA ASN A 416 -0.69 -1.19 5.78
C ASN A 416 -0.67 -1.07 7.32
N ILE A 417 -0.01 -0.03 7.83
CA ILE A 417 -0.01 0.33 9.24
C ILE A 417 -0.61 1.71 9.38
N MET A 418 -1.78 1.77 10.00
CA MET A 418 -2.49 3.00 10.27
C MET A 418 -2.43 3.37 11.75
N TYR A 419 -2.87 4.57 12.11
CA TYR A 419 -3.02 4.96 13.50
C TYR A 419 -4.37 5.60 13.81
N VAL A 420 -4.76 5.51 15.08
CA VAL A 420 -5.82 6.33 15.68
C VAL A 420 -5.23 7.19 16.79
N ASN A 421 -5.82 8.36 17.01
CA ASN A 421 -5.38 9.26 18.08
C ASN A 421 -5.82 8.76 19.47
N THR A 422 -5.01 9.03 20.48
CA THR A 422 -5.29 8.66 21.87
C THR A 422 -4.74 9.66 22.88
N ASP A 423 -5.48 9.90 23.96
CA ASP A 423 -5.01 10.68 25.10
C ASP A 423 -4.18 9.83 26.09
N ALA A 424 -4.15 8.51 25.92
CA ALA A 424 -3.41 7.63 26.82
C ALA A 424 -1.91 7.81 26.59
N GLU A 425 -1.15 8.26 27.59
CA GLU A 425 0.30 8.47 27.46
C GLU A 425 1.08 7.17 27.22
N PHE A 426 0.61 6.05 27.76
CA PHE A 426 1.30 4.77 27.71
C PHE A 426 0.35 3.59 27.48
N LEU A 427 0.83 2.62 26.70
CA LEU A 427 0.28 1.28 26.60
C LEU A 427 1.10 0.31 27.43
N TYR A 428 0.41 -0.62 28.09
CA TYR A 428 1.04 -1.64 28.91
C TYR A 428 0.75 -3.03 28.34
N TYR A 429 1.81 -3.74 27.97
CA TYR A 429 1.73 -5.11 27.46
C TYR A 429 2.31 -6.08 28.48
N LYS A 430 1.74 -7.28 28.55
CA LYS A 430 2.33 -8.40 29.27
C LYS A 430 2.53 -9.58 28.33
N TYR A 431 3.78 -9.98 28.17
CA TYR A 431 4.19 -11.09 27.32
C TYR A 431 5.37 -11.83 27.95
N ASN A 432 5.30 -13.16 27.94
CA ASN A 432 6.24 -14.06 28.56
C ASN A 432 6.58 -13.67 30.02
N LYS A 433 5.55 -13.30 30.79
CA LYS A 433 5.62 -12.81 32.19
C LYS A 433 6.44 -11.53 32.39
N LYS A 434 6.90 -10.87 31.33
CA LYS A 434 7.49 -9.53 31.36
C LYS A 434 6.41 -8.50 31.06
N THR A 435 6.51 -7.32 31.68
CA THR A 435 5.62 -6.19 31.42
C THR A 435 6.39 -5.10 30.70
N TYR A 436 5.80 -4.56 29.66
CA TYR A 436 6.36 -3.51 28.82
C TYR A 436 5.48 -2.26 28.93
N GLN A 437 6.11 -1.10 29.07
CA GLN A 437 5.46 0.19 29.02
C GLN A 437 5.94 0.91 27.77
N VAL A 438 5.01 1.20 26.86
CA VAL A 438 5.31 1.80 25.56
C VAL A 438 4.62 3.16 25.50
N PRO A 439 5.35 4.28 25.32
CA PRO A 439 4.73 5.59 25.13
C PRO A 439 3.94 5.59 23.81
N THR A 440 2.76 6.22 23.81
CA THR A 440 1.92 6.31 22.60
C THR A 440 2.30 7.46 21.70
N TYR A 441 2.84 8.53 22.28
CA TYR A 441 2.99 9.82 21.60
C TYR A 441 1.69 10.26 20.90
N GLY A 442 0.55 9.98 21.54
CA GLY A 442 -0.76 10.32 21.01
C GLY A 442 -1.31 9.35 19.96
N ARG A 443 -0.59 8.29 19.57
CA ARG A 443 -0.99 7.38 18.48
C ARG A 443 -1.03 5.90 18.91
N ILE A 444 -2.10 5.20 18.51
CA ILE A 444 -2.22 3.73 18.60
C ILE A 444 -2.16 3.18 17.18
N PHE A 445 -1.11 2.41 16.88
CA PHE A 445 -0.92 1.81 15.56
C PHE A 445 -1.74 0.53 15.41
N LYS A 446 -2.30 0.33 14.21
CA LYS A 446 -3.19 -0.76 13.81
C LYS A 446 -2.75 -1.30 12.46
N ILE A 447 -2.63 -2.62 12.37
CA ILE A 447 -2.34 -3.32 11.10
C ILE A 447 -3.67 -3.54 10.37
N ILE A 448 -3.69 -3.28 9.06
CA ILE A 448 -4.84 -3.45 8.17
C ILE A 448 -4.45 -4.22 6.91
N ASP A 449 -5.43 -4.47 6.04
CA ASP A 449 -5.30 -5.16 4.74
C ASP A 449 -4.79 -6.61 4.81
N PHE A 450 -5.68 -7.50 5.21
CA PHE A 450 -5.33 -8.91 5.42
C PHE A 450 -5.56 -9.77 4.18
N GLY A 451 -5.65 -9.18 2.98
CA GLY A 451 -5.98 -9.88 1.73
C GLY A 451 -4.99 -10.98 1.33
N ARG A 452 -3.71 -10.84 1.71
CA ARG A 452 -2.66 -11.86 1.54
C ARG A 452 -2.29 -12.59 2.83
N SER A 453 -3.05 -12.38 3.91
CA SER A 453 -2.75 -13.04 5.17
C SER A 453 -2.96 -14.55 5.11
N ILE A 454 -2.18 -15.28 5.90
CA ILE A 454 -2.31 -16.71 6.10
C ILE A 454 -2.45 -16.96 7.60
N TYR A 455 -3.50 -17.68 7.98
CA TYR A 455 -3.80 -17.94 9.39
C TYR A 455 -4.63 -19.21 9.59
N ARG A 456 -4.76 -19.61 10.86
CA ARG A 456 -5.52 -20.77 11.30
C ARG A 456 -6.58 -20.36 12.30
N PHE A 457 -7.76 -20.94 12.15
CA PHE A 457 -8.86 -20.75 13.07
C PHE A 457 -9.78 -21.97 13.10
N CYS A 458 -10.07 -22.49 14.29
CA CYS A 458 -10.96 -23.63 14.53
C CYS A 458 -10.60 -24.87 13.68
N GLY A 459 -9.31 -25.24 13.67
CA GLY A 459 -8.74 -26.36 12.95
C GLY A 459 -8.64 -26.18 11.43
N LYS A 460 -9.00 -25.00 10.90
CA LYS A 460 -8.99 -24.70 9.47
C LYS A 460 -7.90 -23.70 9.14
N MET A 461 -7.27 -23.89 7.98
CA MET A 461 -6.36 -22.92 7.40
C MET A 461 -7.13 -21.99 6.46
N PHE A 462 -6.84 -20.70 6.58
CA PHE A 462 -7.32 -19.63 5.72
C PHE A 462 -6.11 -19.11 4.94
N CYS A 463 -6.15 -19.30 3.63
CA CYS A 463 -5.05 -18.97 2.73
C CYS A 463 -5.65 -18.37 1.45
N SER A 464 -5.27 -17.13 1.17
CA SER A 464 -5.77 -16.36 0.04
C SER A 464 -5.53 -17.03 -1.31
N ASP A 465 -6.48 -16.89 -2.23
CA ASP A 465 -6.35 -17.29 -3.63
C ASP A 465 -5.28 -16.48 -4.38
N SER A 466 -4.74 -15.41 -3.80
CA SER A 466 -3.51 -14.76 -4.27
C SER A 466 -2.34 -15.74 -4.37
N PHE A 467 -2.28 -16.78 -3.52
CA PHE A 467 -1.21 -17.80 -3.57
C PHE A 467 -1.52 -18.97 -4.52
N ALA A 468 -2.73 -19.02 -5.08
CA ALA A 468 -3.13 -20.07 -6.03
C ALA A 468 -2.36 -19.94 -7.36
N PRO A 469 -2.34 -20.99 -8.19
CA PRO A 469 -1.80 -20.89 -9.55
C PRO A 469 -2.48 -19.75 -10.34
N GLY A 470 -1.68 -18.82 -10.86
CA GLY A 470 -2.18 -17.62 -11.57
C GLY A 470 -2.64 -16.46 -10.66
N GLY A 471 -2.54 -16.62 -9.34
CA GLY A 471 -2.69 -15.55 -8.37
C GLY A 471 -1.44 -14.67 -8.27
N ASP A 472 -1.59 -13.50 -7.67
CA ASP A 472 -0.58 -12.44 -7.70
C ASP A 472 0.64 -12.79 -6.84
N ALA A 473 0.40 -13.59 -5.79
CA ALA A 473 1.42 -14.11 -4.89
C ALA A 473 1.82 -15.56 -5.22
N ALA A 474 1.49 -16.05 -6.43
CA ALA A 474 1.83 -17.40 -6.84
C ALA A 474 3.33 -17.66 -6.72
N THR A 475 3.70 -18.87 -6.30
CA THR A 475 5.10 -19.34 -6.13
C THR A 475 5.92 -18.68 -5.01
N GLN A 476 5.33 -17.77 -4.23
CA GLN A 476 5.96 -17.25 -3.00
C GLN A 476 6.19 -18.37 -1.99
N TYR A 477 5.18 -19.22 -1.80
CA TYR A 477 5.22 -20.41 -0.97
C TYR A 477 4.90 -21.66 -1.80
N ASN A 478 5.13 -22.83 -1.22
CA ASN A 478 4.71 -24.11 -1.78
C ASN A 478 4.22 -25.02 -0.64
N PHE A 479 2.93 -24.90 -0.33
CA PHE A 479 2.27 -25.59 0.77
C PHE A 479 0.77 -25.71 0.48
N GLU A 480 0.06 -26.54 1.24
CA GLU A 480 -1.38 -26.71 1.09
C GLU A 480 -2.13 -25.40 1.41
N PRO A 481 -3.22 -25.05 0.68
CA PRO A 481 -3.94 -25.89 -0.29
C PRO A 481 -3.39 -25.85 -1.72
N TYR A 482 -2.37 -25.02 -2.01
CA TYR A 482 -1.85 -24.81 -3.37
C TYR A 482 -0.50 -25.50 -3.60
N MET A 483 -0.31 -26.67 -2.98
CA MET A 483 0.93 -27.43 -3.06
C MET A 483 1.17 -27.93 -4.49
N ASN A 484 2.38 -27.74 -4.98
CA ASN A 484 2.91 -28.38 -6.17
C ASN A 484 3.95 -29.43 -5.76
N ASP A 485 3.65 -30.70 -6.00
CA ASP A 485 4.49 -31.85 -5.63
C ASP A 485 5.85 -31.88 -6.37
N ASP A 486 5.98 -31.18 -7.50
CA ASP A 486 7.23 -31.08 -8.25
C ASP A 486 8.21 -30.07 -7.65
N LYS A 487 7.79 -29.27 -6.66
CA LYS A 487 8.60 -28.25 -6.00
C LYS A 487 8.81 -28.58 -4.52
N PRO A 488 9.93 -28.15 -3.92
CA PRO A 488 10.15 -28.36 -2.49
C PRO A 488 9.09 -27.61 -1.66
N ARG A 489 8.68 -28.20 -0.54
CA ARG A 489 7.76 -27.56 0.40
C ARG A 489 8.39 -26.30 0.98
N LEU A 490 7.64 -25.21 0.98
CA LEU A 490 8.01 -23.93 1.57
C LEU A 490 6.78 -23.36 2.27
N ASP A 491 6.76 -23.47 3.60
CA ASP A 491 5.68 -22.96 4.42
C ASP A 491 5.88 -21.46 4.74
N PRO A 492 4.80 -20.71 5.02
CA PRO A 492 4.87 -19.33 5.51
C PRO A 492 5.66 -19.25 6.82
N ASN A 493 6.42 -18.17 6.99
CA ASN A 493 7.25 -17.95 8.16
C ASN A 493 6.92 -16.60 8.86
N PRO A 494 6.93 -16.53 10.20
CA PRO A 494 6.64 -15.30 10.95
C PRO A 494 7.62 -14.14 10.74
N SER A 495 8.83 -14.42 10.27
CA SER A 495 9.90 -13.43 10.06
C SER A 495 9.69 -12.60 8.79
N PHE A 496 8.87 -13.12 7.86
CA PHE A 496 8.50 -12.45 6.63
C PHE A 496 7.95 -11.03 6.88
N ASP A 497 7.03 -10.90 7.84
CA ASP A 497 6.30 -9.65 8.06
C ASP A 497 7.22 -8.50 8.51
N LEU A 498 8.17 -8.78 9.41
CA LEU A 498 9.12 -7.75 9.85
C LEU A 498 10.17 -7.44 8.79
N CYS A 499 10.57 -8.43 7.99
CA CYS A 499 11.48 -8.17 6.87
C CYS A 499 10.82 -7.30 5.81
N ARG A 500 9.58 -7.60 5.41
CA ARG A 500 8.84 -6.80 4.42
C ARG A 500 8.58 -5.37 4.93
N LEU A 501 8.26 -5.23 6.22
CA LEU A 501 8.09 -3.92 6.85
C LEU A 501 9.41 -3.15 6.92
N GLY A 502 10.50 -3.82 7.31
CA GLY A 502 11.83 -3.23 7.29
C GLY A 502 12.20 -2.73 5.91
N CYS A 503 11.86 -3.50 4.87
CA CYS A 503 12.10 -3.12 3.48
C CYS A 503 11.38 -1.82 3.10
N SER A 504 10.11 -1.63 3.50
CA SER A 504 9.39 -0.38 3.20
C SER A 504 9.82 0.81 4.07
N ILE A 505 10.44 0.57 5.22
CA ILE A 505 10.95 1.65 6.09
C ILE A 505 12.37 2.08 5.67
N TYR A 506 13.11 1.18 5.02
CA TYR A 506 14.54 1.34 4.77
C TYR A 506 14.86 2.67 4.09
N ASP A 507 14.20 2.95 2.97
CA ASP A 507 14.53 4.11 2.11
C ASP A 507 14.14 5.45 2.75
N PHE A 508 13.21 5.46 3.72
CA PHE A 508 12.90 6.66 4.51
C PHE A 508 13.96 7.01 5.55
N LEU A 509 14.79 6.04 5.96
CA LEU A 509 15.67 6.19 7.12
C LEU A 509 17.15 6.00 6.81
N ILE A 510 17.47 5.27 5.75
CA ILE A 510 18.81 4.81 5.43
C ILE A 510 19.08 5.16 3.97
N GLU A 511 19.73 6.31 3.78
CA GLU A 511 20.25 6.77 2.49
C GLU A 511 21.65 6.17 2.26
N ASP A 512 22.70 6.99 2.24
CA ASP A 512 24.09 6.57 1.99
C ASP A 512 24.92 6.33 3.27
N GLU A 513 24.25 6.24 4.43
CA GLU A 513 24.95 6.06 5.70
C GLU A 513 25.68 4.70 5.77
N THR A 514 26.94 4.72 6.18
CA THR A 514 27.65 3.47 6.47
C THR A 514 27.11 2.83 7.75
N GLU A 515 27.20 1.50 7.88
CA GLU A 515 26.73 0.78 9.07
C GLU A 515 27.37 1.31 10.38
N ALA A 516 28.55 1.92 10.30
CA ALA A 516 29.21 2.53 11.45
C ALA A 516 28.43 3.75 11.99
N ASP A 517 27.85 4.54 11.09
CA ASP A 517 27.21 5.83 11.37
C ASP A 517 25.74 5.68 11.78
N MET A 518 25.10 4.59 11.35
CA MET A 518 23.71 4.29 11.67
C MET A 518 23.46 4.27 13.18
N ASP A 519 22.36 4.88 13.61
CA ASP A 519 21.89 4.78 14.98
C ASP A 519 21.28 3.41 15.31
N THR A 520 20.80 3.24 16.55
CA THR A 520 20.25 1.93 16.98
C THR A 520 18.92 1.57 16.31
N PHE A 521 18.11 2.56 15.93
CA PHE A 521 16.86 2.37 15.20
C PHE A 521 17.14 1.98 13.75
N GLN A 522 17.98 2.74 13.05
CA GLN A 522 18.45 2.43 11.69
C GLN A 522 19.09 1.03 11.64
N LYS A 523 19.99 0.70 12.59
CA LYS A 523 20.58 -0.65 12.71
C LYS A 523 19.54 -1.76 12.93
N THR A 524 18.42 -1.45 13.58
CA THR A 524 17.34 -2.42 13.77
C THR A 524 16.58 -2.67 12.48
N ILE A 525 16.25 -1.62 11.73
CA ILE A 525 15.60 -1.72 10.42
C ILE A 525 16.52 -2.42 9.41
N TYR A 526 17.79 -2.00 9.33
CA TYR A 526 18.81 -2.65 8.51
C TYR A 526 18.90 -4.16 8.79
N ARG A 527 18.92 -4.55 10.08
CA ARG A 527 18.93 -5.96 10.48
C ARG A 527 17.73 -6.71 9.93
N TRP A 528 16.53 -6.15 9.96
CA TRP A 528 15.33 -6.79 9.41
C TRP A 528 15.43 -7.02 7.90
N CYS A 529 16.19 -6.18 7.19
CA CYS A 529 16.48 -6.33 5.76
C CYS A 529 17.61 -7.33 5.47
N CYS A 530 18.17 -8.03 6.45
CA CYS A 530 19.19 -9.04 6.22
C CYS A 530 18.61 -10.47 6.10
N ASP A 531 19.14 -11.27 5.18
CA ASP A 531 18.87 -12.70 5.09
C ASP A 531 19.54 -13.51 6.22
N ASP A 532 19.31 -14.82 6.24
CA ASP A 532 19.86 -15.75 7.24
C ASP A 532 21.40 -15.82 7.20
N ASN A 533 22.03 -15.36 6.12
CA ASN A 533 23.48 -15.26 5.96
C ASN A 533 24.03 -13.86 6.28
N GLY A 534 23.18 -12.93 6.73
CA GLY A 534 23.56 -11.55 7.03
C GLY A 534 23.74 -10.65 5.80
N LYS A 535 23.18 -11.01 4.65
CA LYS A 535 23.23 -10.18 3.44
C LYS A 535 21.97 -9.32 3.33
N ASN A 536 22.13 -8.04 3.00
CA ASN A 536 21.01 -7.15 2.70
C ASN A 536 20.20 -7.69 1.51
N ILE A 537 18.87 -7.79 1.67
CA ILE A 537 17.95 -8.37 0.69
C ILE A 537 17.45 -7.35 -0.35
N LEU A 538 17.51 -6.06 -0.03
CA LEU A 538 17.12 -4.96 -0.91
C LEU A 538 18.21 -4.66 -1.93
N TYR A 539 19.43 -4.40 -1.44
CA TYR A 539 20.50 -3.85 -2.27
C TYR A 539 21.73 -4.76 -2.34
N LYS A 540 22.41 -4.67 -3.47
CA LYS A 540 23.75 -5.20 -3.68
C LYS A 540 24.79 -4.22 -3.13
N ARG A 541 26.08 -4.58 -3.21
CA ARG A 541 27.18 -3.72 -2.71
C ARG A 541 27.44 -2.52 -3.61
N ASP A 542 27.02 -2.60 -4.86
CA ASP A 542 27.09 -1.58 -5.89
C ASP A 542 25.89 -0.62 -5.86
N GLY A 543 24.97 -0.77 -4.89
CA GLY A 543 23.76 0.04 -4.78
C GLY A 543 22.59 -0.45 -5.63
N GLU A 544 22.77 -1.43 -6.52
CA GLU A 544 21.67 -1.94 -7.33
C GLU A 544 20.66 -2.74 -6.50
N GLU A 545 19.38 -2.65 -6.88
CA GLU A 545 18.35 -3.54 -6.36
C GLU A 545 18.76 -5.01 -6.60
N ARG A 546 18.78 -5.79 -5.50
CA ARG A 546 19.16 -7.20 -5.52
C ARG A 546 18.06 -8.07 -6.11
N TYR A 547 16.81 -7.77 -5.76
CA TYR A 547 15.64 -8.56 -6.15
C TYR A 547 14.50 -7.64 -6.59
N PRO A 548 14.44 -7.24 -7.87
CA PRO A 548 13.40 -6.36 -8.36
C PRO A 548 12.02 -7.02 -8.32
N ASN A 549 10.97 -6.21 -8.16
CA ASN A 549 9.56 -6.59 -8.21
C ASN A 549 9.20 -7.74 -7.24
N PHE A 550 8.24 -8.59 -7.63
CA PHE A 550 7.79 -9.73 -6.84
C PHE A 550 8.87 -10.77 -6.51
N LYS A 551 10.07 -10.69 -7.12
CA LYS A 551 11.21 -11.54 -6.76
C LYS A 551 11.63 -11.31 -5.30
N LEU A 552 11.52 -10.08 -4.80
CA LEU A 552 11.81 -9.74 -3.40
C LEU A 552 11.00 -10.62 -2.44
N TYR A 553 9.68 -10.69 -2.63
CA TYR A 553 8.77 -11.50 -1.81
C TYR A 553 9.17 -12.98 -1.81
N LYS A 554 9.51 -13.55 -2.97
CA LYS A 554 9.97 -14.94 -3.07
C LYS A 554 11.28 -15.17 -2.31
N MET A 555 12.18 -14.19 -2.32
CA MET A 555 13.46 -14.31 -1.64
C MET A 555 13.31 -14.15 -0.13
N ILE A 556 12.54 -13.17 0.35
CA ILE A 556 12.23 -13.03 1.79
C ILE A 556 11.65 -14.36 2.32
N ALA A 557 10.68 -14.94 1.62
CA ALA A 557 10.07 -16.21 2.00
C ALA A 557 11.07 -17.38 2.11
N ARG A 558 12.14 -17.37 1.32
CA ARG A 558 13.12 -18.48 1.21
C ARG A 558 14.35 -18.32 2.08
N THR A 559 14.75 -17.08 2.39
CA THR A 559 16.07 -16.81 2.97
C THR A 559 16.01 -16.00 4.26
N VAL A 560 14.82 -15.63 4.75
CA VAL A 560 14.67 -14.84 5.96
C VAL A 560 13.81 -15.59 6.98
N HIS A 561 14.45 -16.11 8.03
CA HIS A 561 13.78 -16.89 9.08
C HIS A 561 14.09 -16.41 10.49
N ASN A 562 15.10 -15.55 10.69
CA ASN A 562 15.57 -15.18 12.03
C ASN A 562 14.82 -14.00 12.68
N HIS A 563 14.14 -13.16 11.89
CA HIS A 563 13.51 -11.91 12.34
C HIS A 563 12.09 -12.09 12.88
N CYS A 564 11.86 -13.08 13.73
CA CYS A 564 10.55 -13.28 14.35
C CYS A 564 10.19 -12.11 15.29
N PRO A 565 8.92 -11.67 15.38
CA PRO A 565 8.50 -10.62 16.33
C PRO A 565 8.89 -10.90 17.78
N GLN A 566 8.82 -12.16 18.22
CA GLN A 566 9.17 -12.56 19.59
C GLN A 566 10.66 -12.36 19.89
N SER A 567 11.55 -12.64 18.93
CA SER A 567 13.00 -12.52 19.14
C SER A 567 13.43 -11.06 19.22
N GLN A 568 12.65 -10.12 18.66
CA GLN A 568 12.95 -8.70 18.72
C GLN A 568 12.98 -8.17 20.17
N LEU A 569 12.15 -8.74 21.05
CA LEU A 569 12.04 -8.31 22.45
C LEU A 569 13.28 -8.63 23.31
N ASP A 570 14.18 -9.48 22.82
CA ASP A 570 15.43 -9.81 23.51
C ASP A 570 16.57 -8.84 23.14
N TYR A 571 16.41 -8.02 22.09
CA TYR A 571 17.40 -7.03 21.71
C TYR A 571 17.36 -5.80 22.64
N PRO A 572 18.53 -5.19 22.95
CA PRO A 572 18.61 -4.00 23.80
C PRO A 572 17.64 -2.89 23.39
N PHE A 573 17.48 -2.69 22.08
CA PHE A 573 16.62 -1.66 21.50
C PHE A 573 15.16 -1.77 21.93
N PHE A 574 14.57 -2.97 22.03
CA PHE A 574 13.18 -3.12 22.50
C PHE A 574 13.11 -3.42 24.00
N SER A 575 14.19 -3.92 24.59
CA SER A 575 14.28 -4.16 26.03
C SER A 575 14.16 -2.87 26.86
N GLN A 576 14.40 -1.70 26.25
CA GLN A 576 14.25 -0.39 26.91
C GLN A 576 12.82 -0.13 27.42
N PHE A 577 11.81 -0.76 26.80
CA PHE A 577 10.41 -0.65 27.22
C PHE A 577 10.04 -1.62 28.35
N ALA A 578 10.91 -2.58 28.68
CA ALA A 578 10.62 -3.59 29.70
C ALA A 578 10.76 -2.99 31.11
N LEU A 579 9.72 -3.18 31.93
CA LEU A 579 9.72 -2.71 33.31
C LEU A 579 10.42 -3.70 34.25
N SER A 580 11.19 -3.16 35.20
CA SER A 580 11.73 -3.94 36.30
C SER A 580 10.62 -4.39 37.27
N PRO A 581 10.82 -5.46 38.05
CA PRO A 581 9.83 -5.91 39.04
C PRO A 581 9.45 -4.84 40.09
N LYS A 582 10.30 -3.83 40.29
CA LYS A 582 10.01 -2.69 41.17
C LYS A 582 9.09 -1.67 40.50
N GLU A 583 9.26 -1.42 39.20
CA GLU A 583 8.42 -0.51 38.42
C GLU A 583 7.04 -1.09 38.15
N VAL A 584 6.95 -2.40 37.89
CA VAL A 584 5.66 -3.10 37.75
C VAL A 584 4.78 -2.91 38.98
N LYS A 585 5.37 -2.87 40.19
CA LYS A 585 4.60 -2.59 41.44
C LYS A 585 4.09 -1.16 41.55
N LYS A 586 4.68 -0.22 40.80
CA LYS A 586 4.25 1.18 40.74
C LYS A 586 3.17 1.41 39.70
N VAL A 587 3.04 0.53 38.72
CA VAL A 587 1.91 0.53 37.78
C VAL A 587 0.63 0.41 38.62
N GLY A 588 -0.25 1.41 38.50
CA GLY A 588 -1.43 1.54 39.34
C GLY A 588 -2.33 0.31 39.22
N LYS A 589 -2.99 -0.07 40.31
CA LYS A 589 -3.91 -1.24 40.33
C LYS A 589 -5.09 -1.13 39.35
N GLY A 590 -5.36 0.06 38.80
CA GLY A 590 -6.40 0.31 37.80
C GLY A 590 -5.88 0.46 36.37
N THR A 591 -4.58 0.36 36.12
CA THR A 591 -4.02 0.44 34.77
C THR A 591 -4.41 -0.80 33.98
N VAL A 592 -4.98 -0.60 32.80
CA VAL A 592 -5.32 -1.68 31.88
C VAL A 592 -4.02 -2.23 31.27
N VAL A 593 -3.79 -3.53 31.44
CA VAL A 593 -2.63 -4.23 30.87
C VAL A 593 -3.14 -5.24 29.86
N MET A 594 -2.64 -5.16 28.62
CA MET A 594 -2.91 -6.13 27.57
C MET A 594 -2.14 -7.42 27.84
N ASP A 595 -2.83 -8.43 28.38
CA ASP A 595 -2.23 -9.71 28.75
C ASP A 595 -2.17 -10.66 27.55
N ILE A 596 -1.13 -10.52 26.72
CA ILE A 596 -0.89 -11.36 25.54
C ILE A 596 -0.69 -12.83 25.96
N ASP A 597 -0.09 -13.09 27.12
CA ASP A 597 0.03 -14.44 27.67
C ASP A 597 -1.34 -15.08 27.94
N GLY A 598 -2.34 -14.26 28.27
CA GLY A 598 -3.72 -14.69 28.53
C GLY A 598 -4.51 -15.03 27.27
N ILE A 599 -4.07 -14.60 26.09
CA ILE A 599 -4.75 -14.90 24.82
C ILE A 599 -4.57 -16.40 24.53
N PRO A 600 -5.66 -17.19 24.42
CA PRO A 600 -5.56 -18.60 24.08
C PRO A 600 -5.35 -18.78 22.58
N SER A 601 -4.81 -19.93 22.20
CA SER A 601 -4.77 -20.33 20.80
C SER A 601 -6.19 -20.68 20.30
N TYR A 602 -6.55 -20.13 19.14
CA TYR A 602 -7.82 -20.38 18.45
C TYR A 602 -7.65 -21.18 17.16
N MET A 603 -6.46 -21.73 16.95
CA MET A 603 -6.07 -22.42 15.72
C MET A 603 -6.86 -23.68 15.44
#